data_AF-A0A915MNE1-F1
#
_entry.id   AF-A0A915MNE1-F1
#
_cell.length_a   1.000
_cell.length_b   1.000
_cell.length_c   1.000
_cell.angle_alpha   90.00
_cell.angle_beta   90.00
_cell.angle_gamma   90.00
#
_symmetry.space_group_name_H-M   'P 1'
#
loop_
_entity.id
_entity.type
_entity.pdbx_description
1 polymer ?
#
loop_
_entity_poly.entity_id
_entity_poly.type
_entity_poly.pdbx_seq_one_letter_code
_entity_poly.pdbx_strand_id
1 'polypeptide(L)' 'MIWRPDLLVYNNANMNVHESEMMTNALVQHDGRVSLFRAVITGISCHLNLHRFPFDQQICYLMLASWSYDGSQG' A
#
# COMPACT_ATOMS: atom_id res chain seq x y z
N MET A 1 6.65 -21.89 6.77
CA MET A 1 6.34 -20.62 6.07
C MET A 1 4.82 -20.47 6.06
N ILE A 2 4.30 -19.24 6.15
CA ILE A 2 2.85 -18.97 6.12
C ILE A 2 2.52 -18.16 4.86
N TRP A 3 1.29 -18.30 4.36
CA TRP A 3 0.79 -17.45 3.28
C TRP A 3 0.78 -15.97 3.71
N ARG A 4 1.00 -15.07 2.76
CA ARG A 4 1.00 -13.62 2.97
C ARG A 4 0.25 -12.94 1.82
N PRO A 5 -0.58 -11.93 2.09
CA PRO A 5 -1.23 -11.16 1.04
C PRO A 5 -0.20 -10.33 0.26
N ASP A 6 -0.51 -10.13 -1.02
CA ASP A 6 0.21 -9.33 -2.00
C ASP A 6 -0.42 -7.93 -2.12
N LEU A 7 -0.17 -7.07 -1.14
CA LEU A 7 -0.68 -5.69 -1.15
C LEU A 7 0.24 -4.78 -1.98
N LEU A 8 -0.35 -4.00 -2.89
CA LEU A 8 0.32 -3.02 -3.74
C LEU A 8 -0.24 -1.62 -3.55
N VAL A 9 0.63 -0.63 -3.73
CA VAL A 9 0.24 0.77 -3.96
C VAL A 9 0.09 0.96 -5.47
N TYR A 10 -1.15 0.99 -5.96
CA TYR A 10 -1.44 1.02 -7.40
C TYR A 10 -1.04 2.33 -8.08
N ASN A 11 -1.20 3.45 -7.39
CA ASN A 11 -0.80 4.76 -7.90
C ASN A 11 0.64 5.11 -7.52
N ASN A 12 1.52 4.13 -7.47
CA ASN A 12 2.96 4.33 -7.27
C ASN A 12 3.57 5.05 -8.49
N ALA A 13 4.34 6.11 -8.25
CA ALA A 13 4.90 6.95 -9.31
C ALA A 13 6.09 6.32 -10.05
N ASN A 14 6.76 5.34 -9.43
CA ASN A 14 8.03 4.79 -9.90
C ASN A 14 7.96 3.29 -10.23
N MET A 15 6.82 2.61 -10.00
CA MET A 15 6.55 1.18 -10.18
C MET A 15 7.58 0.18 -9.57
N ASN A 16 8.65 0.66 -8.92
CA ASN A 16 9.62 -0.16 -8.19
C ASN A 16 9.07 -0.52 -6.80
N VAL A 17 8.22 -1.55 -6.74
CA VAL A 17 7.53 -1.96 -5.51
C VAL A 17 8.48 -2.66 -4.51
N HIS A 18 9.49 -3.37 -5.00
CA HIS A 18 10.29 -4.28 -4.16
C HIS A 18 11.45 -3.62 -3.40
N GLU A 19 11.94 -2.46 -3.82
CA GLU A 19 13.16 -1.86 -3.26
C GLU A 19 12.93 -1.12 -1.93
N SER A 20 11.68 -0.90 -1.52
CA SER A 20 11.35 -0.01 -0.39
C SER A 20 10.38 -0.61 0.64
N GLU A 21 10.26 -1.94 0.65
CA GLU A 21 9.41 -2.67 1.60
C GLU A 21 10.23 -3.33 2.72
N MET A 22 9.91 -2.98 3.96
CA MET A 22 10.46 -3.61 5.17
C MET A 22 9.39 -4.49 5.82
N MET A 23 9.72 -5.77 6.01
CA MET A 23 8.82 -6.75 6.63
C MET A 23 9.42 -7.28 7.94
N THR A 24 8.57 -7.51 8.94
CA THR A 24 8.95 -8.17 10.19
C THR A 24 8.37 -9.59 10.28
N ASN A 25 8.65 -10.29 11.38
CA ASN A 25 8.04 -11.59 11.65
C ASN A 25 6.53 -11.44 11.89
N ALA A 26 5.78 -12.45 11.48
CA ALA A 26 4.34 -12.53 11.74
C ALA A 26 4.07 -12.88 13.21
N LEU A 27 3.09 -12.22 13.82
CA LEU A 27 2.54 -12.63 15.12
C LEU A 27 1.36 -13.57 14.87
N VAL A 28 1.46 -14.81 15.34
CA VAL A 28 0.42 -15.84 15.20
C VAL A 28 -0.17 -16.14 16.57
N GLN A 29 -1.49 -16.00 16.70
CA GLN A 29 -2.23 -16.27 17.93
C GLN A 29 -2.84 -17.68 17.92
N HIS A 30 -3.14 -18.21 19.10
CA HIS A 30 -3.67 -19.57 19.26
C HIS A 30 -5.06 -19.78 18.63
N ASP A 31 -5.79 -18.69 18.37
CA ASP A 31 -7.10 -18.68 17.71
C ASP A 31 -6.99 -18.63 16.16
N GLY A 32 -5.76 -18.66 15.62
CA GLY A 32 -5.50 -18.60 14.19
C GLY A 32 -5.38 -17.18 13.63
N ARG A 33 -5.51 -16.13 14.44
CA ARG A 33 -5.29 -14.75 13.98
C ARG A 33 -3.81 -14.51 13.68
N VAL A 34 -3.54 -13.91 12.52
CA VAL A 34 -2.19 -13.56 12.06
C VAL A 34 -2.10 -12.06 11.87
N SER A 35 -1.14 -11.42 12.55
CA SER A 35 -0.81 -10.01 12.33
C SER A 35 0.52 -9.90 11.57
N LEU A 36 0.48 -9.19 10.45
CA LEU A 36 1.64 -8.89 9.61
C LEU A 36 1.94 -7.39 9.68
N PHE A 37 3.17 -7.04 10.04
CA PHE A 37 3.62 -5.65 10.04
C PHE A 37 4.53 -5.43 8.83
N ARG A 38 4.17 -4.45 8.02
CA ARG A 38 4.90 -4.05 6.81
C ARG A 38 5.01 -2.53 6.78
N ALA A 39 6.18 -2.04 6.39
CA ALA A 39 6.43 -0.63 6.13
C ALA A 39 6.87 -0.45 4.67
N VAL A 40 6.29 0.53 3.97
CA VAL A 40 6.58 0.83 2.57
C VAL A 40 6.87 2.31 2.44
N ILE A 41 8.01 2.66 1.85
CA ILE A 41 8.35 4.04 1.47
C ILE A 41 8.14 4.16 -0.03
N THR A 42 7.22 5.01 -0.47
CA THR A 42 7.00 5.18 -1.91
C THR A 42 6.42 6.53 -2.27
N GLY A 43 6.74 7.00 -3.49
CA GLY A 43 6.10 8.15 -4.11
C GLY A 43 4.81 7.74 -4.79
N ILE A 44 3.76 8.55 -4.66
CA ILE A 44 2.48 8.33 -5.32
C ILE A 44 2.22 9.38 -6.40
N SER A 45 1.58 8.96 -7.49
CA SER A 45 0.99 9.85 -8.47
C SER A 45 -0.30 10.44 -7.91
N CYS A 46 -0.39 11.77 -7.94
CA CYS A 46 -1.53 12.55 -7.46
C CYS A 46 -1.81 13.70 -8.42
N HIS A 47 -3.10 14.03 -8.58
CA HIS A 47 -3.52 15.17 -9.39
C HIS A 47 -3.49 16.46 -8.56
N LEU A 48 -2.68 17.44 -8.99
CA LEU A 48 -2.56 18.73 -8.29
C LEU A 48 -3.52 19.78 -8.86
N ASN A 49 -4.17 20.55 -7.99
CA ASN A 49 -4.99 21.70 -8.35
C ASN A 49 -4.25 23.01 -8.02
N LEU A 50 -3.73 23.70 -9.04
CA LEU A 50 -2.90 24.90 -8.87
C LEU A 50 -3.69 26.21 -8.99
N HIS A 51 -5.02 26.18 -8.89
CA HIS A 51 -5.87 27.35 -9.14
C HIS A 51 -5.60 28.54 -8.19
N ARG A 52 -5.10 28.29 -6.97
CA ARG A 52 -4.85 29.31 -5.94
C ARG A 52 -3.38 29.40 -5.51
N PHE A 53 -2.45 28.99 -6.37
CA PHE A 53 -1.03 29.00 -6.04
C PHE A 53 -0.56 30.37 -5.50
N PRO A 54 0.22 30.44 -4.39
CA PRO A 54 0.79 29.34 -3.60
C PRO A 54 -0.07 28.86 -2.41
N PHE A 55 -1.33 29.28 -2.32
CA PHE A 55 -2.27 28.98 -1.22
C PHE A 55 -3.32 27.93 -1.59
N ASP A 56 -3.00 27.06 -2.55
CA ASP A 56 -3.83 25.95 -2.95
C ASP A 56 -3.89 24.83 -1.90
N GLN A 57 -4.94 24.02 -1.97
CA GLN A 57 -5.10 22.81 -1.16
C GLN A 57 -5.04 21.60 -2.09
N GLN A 58 -4.27 20.59 -1.68
CA GLN A 58 -4.10 19.37 -2.45
C GLN A 58 -4.74 18.18 -1.73
N ILE A 59 -5.51 17.39 -2.49
CA ILE A 59 -6.14 16.15 -2.01
C ILE A 59 -5.53 15.01 -2.81
N CYS A 60 -4.76 14.16 -2.13
CA CYS A 60 -4.12 12.99 -2.72
C CYS A 60 -4.65 11.71 -2.08
N TYR A 61 -4.91 10.71 -2.92
CA TYR A 61 -5.42 9.41 -2.49
C TYR A 61 -4.31 8.36 -2.59
N LEU A 62 -4.24 7.49 -1.59
CA LEU A 62 -3.42 6.28 -1.63
C LEU A 62 -4.31 5.12 -2.09
N MET A 63 -3.98 4.50 -3.22
CA MET A 63 -4.72 3.36 -3.74
C MET A 63 -4.03 2.05 -3.35
N LEU A 64 -4.61 1.33 -2.38
CA LEU A 64 -4.13 0.03 -1.91
C LEU A 64 -5.03 -1.08 -2.43
N ALA A 65 -4.46 -2.10 -3.06
CA ALA A 65 -5.21 -3.29 -3.46
C ALA A 65 -4.30 -4.52 -3.61
N SER A 66 -4.91 -5.70 -3.69
CA SER A 66 -4.17 -6.92 -4.04
C SER A 66 -3.80 -6.90 -5.52
N TRP A 67 -2.65 -7.51 -5.85
CA TRP A 67 -2.24 -7.71 -7.23
C TRP A 67 -2.98 -8.86 -7.90
N SER A 68 -3.05 -9.99 -7.20
CA SER A 68 -3.47 -11.26 -7.78
C SER A 68 -4.91 -11.65 -7.42
N TYR A 69 -5.48 -11.00 -6.40
CA TYR A 69 -6.79 -11.33 -5.87
C TYR A 69 -7.76 -10.16 -6.01
N ASP A 70 -8.97 -10.47 -6.48
CA ASP A 70 -10.12 -9.57 -6.49
C ASP A 70 -11.03 -9.80 -5.28
N GLY A 71 -12.06 -8.97 -5.14
CA GLY A 71 -12.99 -9.02 -4.01
C GLY A 71 -13.94 -10.23 -3.99
N SER A 72 -13.88 -11.12 -4.99
CA SER A 72 -14.80 -12.26 -5.11
C SER A 72 -14.32 -13.53 -4.41
N GLN A 73 -13.09 -13.56 -3.90
CA GLN A 73 -12.45 -14.77 -3.37
C GLN A 73 -12.68 -14.97 -1.86
N GLY A 74 -13.91 -14.73 -1.39
CA GLY A 74 -14.34 -14.88 0.01
C GLY A 74 -15.25 -16.07 0.26
#